data_AF-A0A6A4RG23-F1
#
_entry.id   AF-A0A6A4RG23-F1
#
_cell.length_a   1.000
_cell.length_b   1.000
_cell.length_c   1.000
_cell.angle_alpha   90.00
_cell.angle_beta   90.00
_cell.angle_gamma   90.00
#
_symmetry.space_group_name_H-M   'P 1'
#
loop_
_entity.id
_entity.type
_entity.pdbx_description
1 polymer ?
#
loop_
_entity_poly.entity_id
_entity_poly.type
_entity_poly.pdbx_seq_one_letter_code
_entity_poly.pdbx_strand_id
1 'polypeptide(L)'
;MSLRIGFLESGIYEIPIIITDSGNLPMSNTSYLRIKVCQCDINGDCTDQQHIMAAGLGTGAIISILLCIIILLILVLLFVVWMKRRDKERQAKQLLIDPEDDVRDNILKYDEEGGGEEDQVRIVMQTHTVQAP
;
A
#
# COMPACT_ATOMS: atom_id res chain seq x y z
N MET A 1 29.99 26.84 50.95
CA MET A 1 30.65 27.78 50.02
C MET A 1 29.76 27.89 48.78
N SER A 2 29.16 29.06 48.53
CA SER A 2 28.31 29.29 47.36
C SER A 2 29.15 30.01 46.30
N LEU A 3 29.44 29.33 45.19
CA LEU A 3 30.09 29.93 44.03
C LEU A 3 29.06 30.79 43.31
N ARG A 4 29.18 32.12 43.46
CA ARG A 4 28.40 33.08 42.68
C ARG A 4 29.05 33.23 41.31
N ILE A 5 28.65 32.37 40.39
CA ILE A 5 28.98 32.50 38.97
C ILE A 5 28.08 33.63 38.42
N GLY A 6 28.64 34.56 37.66
CA GLY A 6 27.86 35.60 36.98
C GLY A 6 26.80 34.99 36.08
N PHE A 7 25.77 35.76 35.73
CA PHE A 7 24.72 35.29 34.83
C PHE A 7 25.33 34.87 33.47
N LEU A 8 25.36 33.57 33.19
CA LEU A 8 25.66 33.03 31.86
C LEU A 8 24.36 32.87 31.10
N GLU A 9 24.37 33.25 29.83
CA GLU A 9 23.24 33.05 28.94
C GLU A 9 23.05 31.55 28.65
N SER A 10 21.81 31.14 28.39
CA SER A 10 21.54 29.76 27.99
C SER A 10 22.21 29.49 26.64
N GLY A 11 23.02 28.43 26.56
CA GLY A 11 23.79 28.12 25.35
C GLY A 11 24.76 26.96 25.54
N ILE A 12 25.40 26.56 24.43
CA ILE A 12 26.47 25.57 24.45
C ILE A 12 27.80 26.33 24.41
N TYR A 13 28.62 26.13 25.44
CA TYR A 13 29.94 26.71 25.59
C TYR A 13 31.01 25.66 25.35
N GLU A 14 32.00 25.99 24.54
CA GLU A 14 33.15 25.12 24.27
C GLU A 14 34.36 25.69 24.99
N ILE A 15 34.73 25.06 26.11
CA ILE A 15 35.80 25.52 26.98
C ILE A 15 37.07 24.73 26.66
N PRO A 16 38.14 25.38 26.17
CA PRO A 16 39.42 24.70 25.96
C PRO A 16 40.03 24.35 27.32
N ILE A 17 40.37 23.07 27.50
CA ILE A 17 41.09 22.53 28.64
C ILE A 17 42.45 22.03 28.19
N ILE A 18 43.51 22.47 28.86
CA ILE A 18 44.87 22.03 28.59
C ILE A 18 45.20 20.93 29.59
N ILE A 19 45.49 19.74 29.09
CA ILE A 19 45.87 18.57 29.87
C ILE A 19 47.37 18.41 29.73
N THR A 20 48.10 18.51 30.83
CA THR A 20 49.56 18.40 30.86
C THR A 20 49.97 17.20 31.70
N ASP A 21 50.87 16.35 31.20
CA ASP A 21 51.40 15.23 31.95
C ASP A 21 52.48 15.66 32.98
N SER A 22 52.82 14.76 33.90
CA SER A 22 53.84 15.00 34.94
C SER A 22 55.20 14.41 34.58
N GLY A 23 55.47 14.20 33.28
CA GLY A 23 56.71 13.59 32.81
C GLY A 23 57.93 14.52 32.96
N ASN A 24 59.14 13.95 32.81
CA ASN A 24 60.41 14.70 32.81
C ASN A 24 60.69 15.43 31.47
N LEU A 25 59.62 15.80 30.77
CA LEU A 25 59.48 16.62 29.56
C LEU A 25 57.96 16.76 29.36
N PRO A 26 57.31 17.73 30.01
CA PRO A 26 55.86 17.74 30.10
C PRO A 26 55.23 17.97 28.73
N MET A 27 54.33 17.08 28.34
CA MET A 27 53.54 17.20 27.11
C MET A 27 52.15 17.72 27.46
N SER A 28 51.68 18.73 26.72
CA SER A 28 50.34 19.30 26.89
C SER A 28 49.48 19.13 25.66
N ASN A 29 48.20 18.75 25.84
CA ASN A 29 47.20 18.69 24.78
C ASN A 29 45.98 19.55 25.13
N THR A 30 45.45 20.29 24.16
CA THR A 30 44.23 21.10 24.33
C THR A 30 43.02 20.30 23.86
N SER A 31 42.15 19.93 24.80
CA SER A 31 40.83 19.35 24.51
C SER A 31 39.73 20.39 24.70
N TYR A 32 38.54 20.16 24.15
CA TYR A 32 37.40 21.07 24.31
C TYR A 32 36.29 20.40 25.11
N LEU A 33 35.88 21.03 26.20
CA LEU A 33 34.75 20.60 27.01
C LEU A 33 33.49 21.34 26.56
N ARG A 34 32.47 20.59 26.12
CA ARG A 34 31.17 21.16 25.73
C ARG A 34 30.25 21.19 26.94
N ILE A 35 29.88 22.38 27.39
CA ILE A 35 28.98 22.60 28.53
C ILE A 35 27.70 23.23 28.02
N LYS A 36 26.55 22.65 28.34
CA LYS A 36 25.25 23.24 28.08
C LYS A 36 24.77 23.99 29.32
N VAL A 37 24.53 25.29 29.17
CA VAL A 37 23.87 26.12 30.18
C VAL A 37 22.42 26.30 29.76
N CYS A 38 21.50 26.07 30.68
CA CYS A 38 20.06 26.15 30.43
C CYS A 38 19.38 26.72 31.68
N GLN A 39 18.11 27.11 31.55
CA GLN A 39 17.24 27.28 32.70
C GLN A 39 16.72 25.90 33.12
N CYS A 40 16.87 25.58 34.40
CA CYS A 40 16.42 24.31 34.97
C CYS A 40 14.99 24.41 35.51
N ASP A 41 14.23 23.34 35.39
CA ASP A 41 12.94 23.19 36.08
C ASP A 41 13.13 22.88 37.59
N ILE A 42 12.05 22.78 38.37
CA ILE A 42 12.06 22.45 39.81
C ILE A 42 12.80 21.13 40.11
N ASN A 43 12.86 20.23 39.13
CA ASN A 43 13.56 18.95 39.21
C ASN A 43 15.06 19.06 38.88
N GLY A 44 15.54 20.25 38.50
CA GLY A 44 16.92 20.50 38.09
C GLY A 44 17.22 20.09 36.65
N ASP A 45 16.21 19.68 35.87
CA ASP A 45 16.41 19.19 34.51
C ASP A 45 16.44 20.34 33.48
N CYS A 46 17.33 20.22 32.51
CA CYS A 46 17.35 21.08 31.34
C CYS A 46 16.26 20.59 30.39
N THR A 47 15.06 21.17 30.46
CA THR A 47 14.03 20.93 29.43
C THR A 47 14.54 21.48 28.10
N ASP A 48 15.16 20.61 27.33
CA ASP A 48 15.54 20.87 25.95
C ASP A 48 14.25 20.92 25.13
N GLN A 49 13.67 22.11 25.04
CA GLN A 49 12.51 22.36 24.18
C GLN A 49 12.86 22.23 22.68
N GLN A 50 13.98 21.60 22.31
CA GLN A 50 14.39 21.35 20.93
C GLN A 50 14.27 19.89 20.51
N HIS A 51 13.98 18.95 21.43
CA HIS A 51 13.66 17.57 21.05
C HIS A 51 12.16 17.29 20.89
N ILE A 52 11.27 18.23 21.24
CA ILE A 52 9.84 18.17 20.86
C ILE A 52 9.56 19.03 19.61
N MET A 53 10.59 19.34 18.83
CA MET A 53 10.44 19.51 17.37
C MET A 53 10.75 18.19 16.63
N ALA A 54 11.16 17.12 17.33
CA ALA A 54 11.44 15.81 16.71
C ALA A 54 10.18 14.99 16.39
N ALA A 55 9.00 15.51 16.72
CA ALA A 55 7.71 15.07 16.14
C ALA A 55 7.00 16.23 15.43
N GLY A 56 7.72 17.32 15.11
CA GLY A 56 7.24 18.32 14.16
C GLY A 56 7.41 17.73 12.78
N LEU A 57 6.33 17.15 12.25
CA LEU A 57 6.24 16.68 10.87
C LEU A 57 6.70 17.83 9.96
N GLY A 58 7.97 17.80 9.54
CA GLY A 58 8.60 18.94 8.87
C GLY A 58 7.81 19.34 7.63
N THR A 59 8.01 20.57 7.14
CA THR A 59 7.38 21.03 5.89
C THR A 59 7.53 20.03 4.75
N GLY A 60 8.69 19.34 4.67
CA GLY A 60 8.93 18.27 3.72
C GLY A 60 8.01 17.05 3.88
N ALA A 61 7.67 16.65 5.11
CA ALA A 61 6.75 15.55 5.35
C ALA A 61 5.30 15.94 5.01
N ILE A 62 4.90 17.19 5.25
CA ILE A 62 3.60 17.71 4.79
C ILE A 62 3.51 17.69 3.27
N ILE A 63 4.53 18.18 2.57
CA ILE A 63 4.60 18.16 1.09
C ILE A 63 4.55 16.72 0.57
N SER A 64 5.29 15.80 1.18
CA SER A 64 5.29 14.39 0.80
C SER A 64 3.91 13.77 0.95
N ILE A 65 3.21 14.00 2.07
CA ILE A 65 1.85 13.48 2.29
C ILE A 65 0.87 14.04 1.26
N LEU A 66 0.92 15.35 0.98
CA LEU A 66 0.05 15.97 -0.02
C LEU A 66 0.27 15.36 -1.41
N LEU A 67 1.53 15.19 -1.83
CA LEU A 67 1.85 14.55 -3.11
C LEU A 67 1.37 13.09 -3.15
N CYS A 68 1.56 12.33 -2.07
CA CYS A 68 1.07 10.95 -1.97
C CYS A 68 -0.45 10.88 -2.15
N ILE A 69 -1.21 11.76 -1.49
CA ILE A 69 -2.67 11.80 -1.61
C ILE A 69 -3.07 12.12 -3.06
N ILE A 70 -2.45 13.11 -3.70
CA ILE A 70 -2.73 13.49 -5.09
C ILE A 70 -2.48 12.32 -6.05
N ILE A 71 -1.33 11.63 -5.91
CA ILE A 71 -0.99 10.49 -6.77
C ILE A 71 -1.98 9.35 -6.58
N LEU A 72 -2.34 9.02 -5.33
CA LEU A 72 -3.33 7.98 -5.04
C LEU A 72 -4.70 8.30 -5.65
N LEU A 73 -5.15 9.56 -5.56
CA LEU A 73 -6.40 9.98 -6.19
C LEU A 73 -6.36 9.82 -7.72
N ILE A 74 -5.27 10.20 -8.37
CA ILE A 74 -5.09 10.00 -9.81
C ILE A 74 -5.16 8.52 -10.17
N LEU A 75 -4.45 7.66 -9.43
CA LEU A 75 -4.45 6.21 -9.66
C LEU A 75 -5.84 5.60 -9.51
N VAL A 76 -6.59 5.99 -8.47
CA VAL A 76 -7.97 5.53 -8.26
C VAL A 76 -8.89 5.99 -9.38
N LEU A 77 -8.79 7.26 -9.81
CA LEU A 77 -9.59 7.77 -10.93
C LEU A 77 -9.26 7.05 -12.24
N LEU A 78 -7.98 6.85 -12.54
CA LEU A 78 -7.55 6.08 -13.70
C LEU A 78 -8.05 4.64 -13.63
N PHE A 79 -7.98 4.01 -12.46
CA PHE A 79 -8.48 2.65 -12.26
C PHE A 79 -10.00 2.57 -12.48
N VAL A 80 -10.78 3.50 -11.91
CA VAL A 80 -12.24 3.54 -12.09
C VAL A 80 -12.62 3.82 -13.54
N VAL A 81 -11.95 4.77 -14.20
CA VAL A 81 -12.18 5.08 -15.62
C VAL A 81 -11.79 3.90 -16.50
N TRP A 82 -10.67 3.24 -16.22
CA TRP A 82 -10.20 2.06 -16.95
C TRP A 82 -11.14 0.88 -16.76
N MET A 83 -11.57 0.60 -15.52
CA MET A 83 -12.57 -0.43 -15.22
C MET A 83 -13.91 -0.12 -15.90
N LYS A 84 -14.42 1.11 -15.78
CA LYS A 84 -15.66 1.54 -16.45
C LYS A 84 -15.55 1.47 -17.97
N ARG A 85 -14.39 1.80 -18.54
CA ARG A 85 -14.12 1.65 -19.97
C ARG A 85 -14.08 0.19 -20.36
N ARG A 86 -13.44 -0.67 -19.56
CA ARG A 86 -13.38 -2.12 -19.78
C ARG A 86 -14.76 -2.77 -19.65
N ASP A 87 -15.61 -2.30 -18.74
CA ASP A 87 -16.99 -2.74 -18.60
C ASP A 87 -17.82 -2.32 -19.81
N LYS A 88 -17.64 -1.08 -20.30
CA LYS A 88 -18.27 -0.62 -21.55
C LYS A 88 -17.74 -1.36 -22.78
N GLU A 89 -16.46 -1.67 -22.84
CA GLU A 89 -15.85 -2.44 -23.93
C GLU A 89 -16.24 -3.93 -23.85
N ARG A 90 -16.40 -4.51 -22.65
CA ARG A 90 -16.96 -5.86 -22.48
C ARG A 90 -18.43 -5.88 -22.85
N GLN A 91 -19.24 -4.92 -22.43
CA GLN A 91 -20.66 -4.84 -22.83
C GLN A 91 -20.82 -4.53 -24.32
N ALA A 92 -19.99 -3.67 -24.91
CA ALA A 92 -20.01 -3.42 -26.36
C ALA A 92 -19.52 -4.63 -27.17
N LYS A 93 -18.55 -5.41 -26.65
CA LYS A 93 -18.14 -6.69 -27.25
C LYS A 93 -19.15 -7.81 -27.03
N GLN A 94 -19.90 -7.81 -25.92
CA GLN A 94 -20.99 -8.75 -25.64
C GLN A 94 -22.31 -8.36 -26.34
N LEU A 95 -22.43 -7.11 -26.80
CA LEU A 95 -23.52 -6.67 -27.69
C LEU A 95 -23.19 -6.91 -29.17
N LEU A 96 -21.91 -7.12 -29.51
CA LEU A 96 -21.43 -7.47 -30.86
C LEU A 96 -21.01 -8.95 -31.01
N ILE A 97 -21.00 -9.70 -29.92
CA ILE A 97 -20.91 -11.16 -29.89
C ILE A 97 -22.24 -11.61 -29.34
N ASP A 98 -23.02 -12.14 -30.26
CA ASP A 98 -24.31 -12.77 -30.07
C ASP A 98 -24.41 -13.59 -28.74
N PRO A 99 -25.55 -13.53 -28.03
CA PRO A 99 -25.79 -14.28 -26.79
C PRO A 99 -25.95 -15.81 -26.96
N GLU A 100 -25.60 -16.42 -28.10
CA GLU A 100 -25.76 -17.87 -28.32
C GLU A 100 -24.58 -18.76 -27.87
N ASP A 101 -23.41 -18.22 -27.48
CA ASP A 101 -22.22 -19.05 -27.23
C ASP A 101 -21.79 -19.23 -25.76
N ASP A 102 -22.62 -18.89 -24.78
CA ASP A 102 -22.34 -19.17 -23.34
C ASP A 102 -23.32 -20.17 -22.70
N VAL A 103 -24.22 -20.80 -23.48
CA VAL A 103 -25.20 -21.80 -22.97
C VAL A 103 -25.50 -22.94 -23.96
N ARG A 104 -24.58 -23.30 -24.87
CA ARG A 104 -24.73 -24.56 -25.63
C ARG A 104 -24.23 -25.71 -24.77
N ASP A 105 -25.14 -26.14 -23.91
CA ASP A 105 -25.09 -27.29 -23.05
C ASP A 105 -24.45 -28.50 -23.73
N ASN A 106 -23.62 -29.15 -22.92
CA ASN A 106 -22.95 -30.41 -23.11
C ASN A 106 -23.95 -31.50 -23.59
N ILE A 107 -24.24 -31.55 -24.89
CA ILE A 107 -25.07 -32.61 -25.48
C ILE A 107 -24.19 -33.85 -25.67
N LEU A 108 -24.02 -34.59 -24.56
CA LEU A 108 -23.60 -35.98 -24.63
C LEU A 108 -24.69 -36.71 -25.43
N LYS A 109 -24.42 -36.95 -26.71
CA LYS A 109 -25.27 -37.81 -27.53
C LYS A 109 -25.06 -39.24 -27.05
N TYR A 110 -25.95 -39.71 -26.18
CA TYR A 110 -26.10 -41.14 -25.90
C TYR A 110 -26.64 -41.78 -27.18
N ASP A 111 -25.79 -42.57 -27.84
CA ASP A 111 -26.20 -43.49 -28.90
C ASP A 111 -26.78 -44.71 -28.17
N GLU A 112 -28.04 -44.58 -27.75
CA GLU A 112 -28.78 -45.63 -27.09
C GLU A 112 -28.96 -46.79 -28.08
N GLU A 113 -28.33 -47.90 -27.72
CA GLU A 113 -28.83 -49.26 -27.88
C GLU A 113 -29.02 -49.79 -29.31
N GLY A 114 -28.09 -50.65 -29.69
CA GLY A 114 -28.28 -51.58 -30.78
C GLY A 114 -29.35 -52.63 -30.45
N GLY A 115 -30.11 -53.01 -31.46
CA GLY A 115 -31.03 -54.14 -31.44
C GLY A 115 -31.37 -54.52 -32.87
N GLY A 116 -30.61 -55.45 -33.44
CA GLY A 116 -30.95 -56.04 -34.72
C GLY A 116 -32.10 -57.04 -34.57
N GLU A 117 -32.97 -57.12 -35.57
CA GLU A 117 -33.76 -58.30 -35.91
C GLU A 117 -34.19 -58.23 -37.38
N GLU A 118 -34.34 -59.39 -37.99
CA GLU A 118 -34.00 -59.74 -39.37
C GLU A 118 -35.14 -59.55 -40.40
N ASP A 119 -34.75 -59.46 -41.67
CA ASP A 119 -35.59 -59.42 -42.87
C ASP A 119 -36.73 -60.44 -42.87
N GLN A 120 -38.00 -60.06 -43.08
CA GLN A 120 -38.97 -60.87 -43.84
C GLN A 120 -40.03 -60.05 -44.60
N VAL A 121 -40.26 -60.53 -45.82
CA VAL A 121 -41.17 -60.11 -46.88
C VAL A 121 -42.67 -60.02 -46.50
N ARG A 122 -43.37 -59.15 -47.24
CA ARG A 122 -44.69 -59.36 -47.91
C ARG A 122 -45.96 -58.67 -47.33
N ILE A 123 -46.75 -58.17 -48.31
CA ILE A 123 -48.22 -57.93 -48.41
C ILE A 123 -48.82 -56.60 -47.93
N VAL A 124 -49.46 -55.95 -48.90
CA VAL A 124 -50.49 -54.90 -48.86
C VAL A 124 -51.75 -55.32 -48.06
N MET A 125 -52.30 -54.43 -47.24
CA MET A 125 -53.74 -54.27 -46.97
C MET A 125 -53.90 -52.96 -46.15
N GLN A 126 -54.58 -51.92 -46.64
CA GLN A 126 -55.94 -51.54 -46.22
C GLN A 126 -56.16 -51.70 -44.70
N THR A 127 -56.63 -50.74 -43.91
CA THR A 127 -57.76 -49.81 -44.10
C THR A 127 -58.04 -49.17 -42.72
N HIS A 128 -58.62 -47.96 -42.70
CA HIS A 128 -59.50 -47.41 -41.63
C HIS A 128 -58.86 -47.23 -40.22
N THR A 129 -59.15 -46.24 -39.37
CA THR A 129 -60.09 -45.12 -39.28
C THR A 129 -59.72 -44.32 -38.03
N VAL A 130 -59.78 -42.99 -38.13
CA VAL A 130 -60.49 -42.03 -37.27
C VAL A 130 -60.55 -42.30 -35.74
N GLN A 131 -59.99 -41.40 -34.93
CA GLN A 131 -60.71 -40.42 -34.08
C GLN A 131 -59.88 -40.03 -32.85
N ALA A 132 -59.80 -38.72 -32.60
CA ALA A 132 -59.26 -38.10 -31.40
C ALA A 132 -60.27 -38.07 -30.23
N PRO A 133 -59.81 -37.97 -28.97
CA PRO A 133 -60.44 -37.08 -27.99
C PRO A 133 -59.99 -35.62 -28.19
#